data_AF-A0A699VRQ5-F1
#
_entry.id   AF-A0A699VRQ5-F1
#
_cell.length_a   1.000
_cell.length_b   1.000
_cell.length_c   1.000
_cell.angle_alpha   90.00
_cell.angle_beta   90.00
_cell.angle_gamma   90.00
#
_symmetry.space_group_name_H-M   'P 1'
#
loop_
_entity.id
_entity.type
_entity.pdbx_description
1 polymer ?
#
loop_
_entity_poly.entity_id
_entity_poly.type
_entity_poly.pdbx_seq_one_letter_code
_entity_poly.pdbx_strand_id
1 'polypeptide(L)'
;ASLRIEPDLISRIKEAQKEDSETWTIVENLDKQVEFRIDDDNVLWQDTRLVVPNNATLREALLTQRASGLLQQLEIPVWKWDEISMDFVTGLPQTQRRHDAIWVVVDRLTKTAHFLPIRKDYPVSRLAEIF
;
A
#
# COMPACT_ATOMS: atom_id res chain seq x y z
N ALA A 1 35.50 -16.09 18.87
CA ALA A 1 34.10 -15.66 18.77
C ALA A 1 33.86 -15.16 17.35
N SER A 2 32.89 -15.74 16.62
CA SER A 2 32.58 -15.34 15.24
C SER A 2 31.41 -14.35 15.30
N LEU A 3 31.69 -13.06 15.17
CA LEU A 3 30.66 -12.03 15.01
C LEU A 3 30.17 -12.09 13.57
N ARG A 4 29.01 -12.72 13.34
CA ARG A 4 28.30 -12.61 12.07
C ARG A 4 27.49 -11.33 12.13
N ILE A 5 27.93 -10.30 11.41
CA ILE A 5 27.14 -9.09 11.20
C ILE A 5 26.10 -9.47 10.16
N GLU A 6 24.84 -9.60 10.58
CA GLU A 6 23.71 -9.76 9.66
C GLU A 6 23.63 -8.47 8.80
N PRO A 7 23.70 -8.56 7.46
CA PRO A 7 23.58 -7.38 6.61
C PRO A 7 22.23 -6.69 6.82
N ASP A 8 22.24 -5.36 6.90
CA ASP A 8 21.01 -4.59 6.96
C ASP A 8 20.14 -4.79 5.69
N LEU A 9 18.85 -4.46 5.77
CA LEU A 9 17.92 -4.69 4.66
C LEU A 9 18.34 -3.92 3.40
N ILE A 10 18.95 -2.74 3.55
CA ILE A 10 19.41 -1.92 2.43
C ILE A 10 20.53 -2.64 1.67
N SER A 11 21.48 -3.24 2.39
CA SER A 11 22.58 -4.03 1.83
C SER A 11 22.04 -5.22 1.04
N ARG A 12 21.03 -5.92 1.58
CA ARG A 12 20.37 -7.03 0.88
C ARG A 12 19.65 -6.59 -0.39
N ILE A 13 19.05 -5.40 -0.41
CA ILE A 13 18.43 -4.83 -1.61
C ILE A 13 19.50 -4.49 -2.65
N LYS A 14 20.59 -3.83 -2.25
CA LYS A 14 21.70 -3.49 -3.15
C LYS A 14 22.32 -4.72 -3.81
N GLU A 15 22.57 -5.79 -3.05
CA GLU A 15 23.11 -7.03 -3.64
C GLU A 15 22.12 -7.70 -4.58
N ALA A 16 20.83 -7.74 -4.24
CA ALA A 16 19.82 -8.34 -5.12
C ALA A 16 19.62 -7.58 -6.44
N GLN A 17 19.83 -6.25 -6.46
CA GLN A 17 19.80 -5.48 -7.71
C GLN A 17 20.91 -5.90 -8.68
N LYS A 18 22.07 -6.36 -8.17
CA LYS A 18 23.18 -6.83 -9.01
C LYS A 18 22.86 -8.16 -9.70
N GLU A 19 22.01 -8.99 -9.08
CA GLU A 19 21.64 -10.31 -9.57
C GLU A 19 20.38 -10.29 -10.46
N ASP A 20 19.57 -9.23 -10.42
CA ASP A 20 18.27 -9.16 -11.11
C ASP A 20 18.38 -8.59 -12.54
N SER A 21 18.43 -9.48 -13.53
CA SER A 21 18.50 -9.12 -14.96
C SER A 21 17.27 -8.35 -15.47
N GLU A 22 16.10 -8.48 -14.84
CA GLU A 22 14.90 -7.71 -15.23
C GLU A 22 15.04 -6.23 -14.83
N THR A 23 15.65 -5.96 -13.67
CA THR A 23 15.97 -4.59 -13.24
C THR A 23 16.91 -3.89 -14.23
N TRP A 24 17.90 -4.60 -14.79
CA TRP A 24 18.81 -4.06 -15.82
C TRP A 24 18.14 -3.87 -17.18
N THR A 25 17.10 -4.64 -17.49
CA THR A 25 16.32 -4.46 -18.73
C THR A 25 15.56 -3.11 -18.71
N ILE A 26 15.18 -2.62 -17.53
CA ILE A 26 14.62 -1.27 -17.35
C ILE A 26 15.71 -0.23 -17.66
N VAL A 27 16.95 -0.44 -17.19
CA VAL A 27 18.11 0.42 -17.44
C VAL A 27 18.45 0.54 -18.92
N GLU A 28 18.34 -0.52 -19.71
CA GLU A 28 18.58 -0.44 -21.15
C GLU A 28 17.50 0.35 -21.92
N ASN A 29 16.32 0.51 -21.33
CA ASN A 29 15.21 1.30 -21.89
C ASN A 29 15.11 2.73 -21.32
N LEU A 30 16.07 3.16 -20.47
CA LEU A 30 16.03 4.44 -19.74
C LEU A 30 16.06 5.70 -20.63
N ASP A 31 16.43 5.58 -21.91
CA ASP A 31 16.58 6.71 -22.86
C ASP A 31 15.25 7.46 -23.13
N LYS A 32 14.13 7.05 -22.51
CA LYS A 32 12.79 7.64 -22.72
C LYS A 32 12.03 8.05 -21.45
N GLN A 33 12.50 7.78 -20.23
CA GLN A 33 11.80 8.22 -19.00
C GLN A 33 12.74 8.78 -17.93
N VAL A 34 12.63 10.09 -17.71
CA VAL A 34 13.57 10.97 -16.98
C VAL A 34 13.47 10.86 -15.44
N GLU A 35 13.24 9.68 -14.85
CA GLU A 35 13.10 9.59 -13.38
C GLU A 35 14.01 8.57 -12.68
N PHE A 36 14.70 7.72 -13.45
CA PHE A 36 15.61 6.72 -12.91
C PHE A 36 17.06 7.18 -13.00
N ARG A 37 17.83 6.94 -11.95
CA ARG A 37 19.28 7.23 -11.90
C ARG A 37 20.04 6.10 -11.23
N ILE A 38 21.28 5.91 -11.64
CA ILE A 38 22.23 4.99 -11.03
C ILE A 38 23.28 5.83 -10.30
N ASP A 39 23.62 5.45 -9.07
CA ASP A 39 24.67 6.11 -8.29
C ASP A 39 26.06 5.48 -8.52
N ASP A 40 27.09 6.00 -7.84
CA ASP A 40 28.46 5.52 -7.95
C ASP A 40 28.65 4.07 -7.44
N ASP A 41 27.68 3.53 -6.69
CA ASP A 41 27.65 2.14 -6.19
C ASP A 41 26.93 1.17 -7.15
N ASN A 42 26.56 1.61 -8.36
CA ASN A 42 25.72 0.88 -9.32
C ASN A 42 24.32 0.53 -8.76
N VAL A 43 23.78 1.35 -7.86
CA VAL A 43 22.45 1.14 -7.27
C VAL A 43 21.42 1.93 -8.05
N LEU A 44 20.30 1.29 -8.39
CA LEU A 44 19.21 1.93 -9.12
C LEU A 44 18.27 2.67 -8.16
N TRP A 45 18.02 3.94 -8.47
CA TRP A 45 17.12 4.84 -7.76
C TRP A 45 16.05 5.42 -8.69
N GLN A 46 14.87 5.68 -8.15
CA GLN A 46 13.84 6.53 -8.77
C GLN A 46 13.73 7.80 -7.94
N ASP A 47 14.20 8.93 -8.47
CA ASP A 47 14.35 10.19 -7.73
C ASP A 47 15.12 10.01 -6.39
N THR A 48 14.40 10.00 -5.27
CA THR A 48 14.91 9.83 -3.90
C THR A 48 14.67 8.43 -3.31
N ARG A 49 14.09 7.52 -4.09
CA ARG A 49 13.64 6.19 -3.64
C ARG A 49 14.53 5.07 -4.19
N LEU A 50 14.95 4.17 -3.31
CA LEU A 50 15.70 2.97 -3.69
C LEU A 50 14.76 1.99 -4.40
N VAL A 51 15.14 1.53 -5.60
CA VAL A 51 14.35 0.54 -6.34
C VAL A 51 14.52 -0.84 -5.68
N VAL A 52 13.42 -1.54 -5.42
CA VAL A 52 13.47 -2.89 -4.83
C VAL A 52 13.23 -3.89 -5.96
N PRO A 53 14.17 -4.83 -6.22
CA PRO A 53 13.98 -5.86 -7.23
C PRO A 53 12.85 -6.81 -6.81
N ASN A 54 12.20 -7.46 -7.77
CA ASN A 54 11.04 -8.34 -7.51
C ASN A 54 11.46 -9.67 -6.88
N ASN A 55 11.93 -9.62 -5.63
CA ASN A 55 12.45 -10.76 -4.88
C ASN A 55 11.55 -11.08 -3.68
N ALA A 56 11.06 -12.32 -3.59
CA ALA A 56 10.14 -12.77 -2.54
C ALA A 56 10.73 -12.60 -1.13
N THR A 57 12.02 -12.89 -0.94
CA THR A 57 12.70 -12.78 0.35
C THR A 57 12.86 -11.32 0.79
N LEU A 58 13.10 -10.40 -0.15
CA LEU A 58 13.14 -8.96 0.15
C LEU A 58 11.74 -8.42 0.45
N ARG A 59 10.72 -8.89 -0.28
CA ARG A 59 9.32 -8.55 -0.02
C ARG A 59 8.90 -8.93 1.40
N GLU A 60 9.18 -10.16 1.82
CA GLU A 60 8.90 -10.62 3.20
C GLU A 60 9.68 -9.81 4.24
N ALA A 61 10.95 -9.51 3.99
CA ALA A 61 11.77 -8.71 4.90
C ALA A 61 11.29 -7.25 5.02
N LEU A 62 10.85 -6.63 3.91
CA LEU A 62 10.26 -5.29 3.90
C LEU A 62 8.91 -5.26 4.64
N LEU A 63 8.08 -6.29 4.47
CA LEU A 63 6.82 -6.44 5.20
C LEU A 63 7.08 -6.60 6.71
N THR A 64 8.07 -7.41 7.08
CA THR A 64 8.47 -7.65 8.47
C THR A 64 9.04 -6.38 9.12
N GLN A 65 9.94 -5.66 8.43
CA GLN A 65 10.53 -4.42 8.95
C GLN A 65 9.48 -3.30 9.09
N ARG A 66 8.54 -3.19 8.14
CA ARG A 66 7.44 -2.21 8.20
C ARG A 66 6.48 -2.49 9.37
N ALA A 67 6.29 -3.76 9.73
CA ALA A 67 5.53 -4.16 10.92
C ALA A 67 6.24 -3.81 12.26
N SER A 68 7.52 -3.40 12.23
CA SER A 68 8.25 -2.94 13.43
C SER A 68 7.98 -1.48 13.80
N GLY A 69 7.20 -0.74 13.00
CA GLY A 69 6.57 0.51 13.46
C GLY A 69 5.40 0.21 14.40
N LEU A 70 5.06 1.14 15.30
CA LEU A 70 3.95 1.04 16.28
C LEU A 70 2.56 0.68 15.68
N LEU A 71 2.45 0.58 14.36
CA LEU A 71 1.25 0.18 13.65
C LEU A 71 1.48 -1.22 13.09
N GLN A 72 0.94 -2.22 13.78
CA GLN A 72 0.83 -3.57 13.24
C GLN A 72 0.11 -3.50 11.90
N GLN A 73 0.79 -3.92 10.82
CA GLN A 73 0.15 -4.03 9.52
C GLN A 73 -0.93 -5.10 9.63
N LEU A 74 -2.20 -4.71 9.46
CA LEU A 74 -3.31 -5.65 9.37
C LEU A 74 -3.06 -6.64 8.23
N GLU A 75 -3.40 -7.90 8.46
CA GLU A 75 -3.28 -8.96 7.46
C GLU A 75 -3.94 -8.52 6.13
N ILE A 76 -3.34 -8.96 5.02
CA ILE A 76 -3.88 -8.66 3.70
C ILE A 76 -5.02 -9.66 3.45
N PRO A 77 -6.26 -9.18 3.22
CA PRO A 77 -7.38 -10.08 2.96
C PRO A 77 -7.15 -10.87 1.67
N VAL A 78 -7.61 -12.13 1.63
CA VAL A 78 -7.38 -13.03 0.48
C VAL A 78 -8.47 -12.85 -0.58
N TRP A 79 -9.68 -12.48 -0.15
CA TRP A 79 -10.86 -12.37 -1.01
C TRP A 79 -11.49 -10.98 -0.97
N LYS A 80 -12.20 -10.63 -2.05
CA LYS A 80 -13.00 -9.41 -2.09
C LYS A 80 -14.12 -9.52 -1.03
N TRP A 81 -14.34 -8.44 -0.29
CA TRP A 81 -15.31 -8.30 0.80
C TRP A 81 -14.99 -9.08 2.09
N ASP A 82 -13.84 -9.74 2.15
CA ASP A 82 -13.38 -10.46 3.34
C ASP A 82 -13.05 -9.50 4.49
N GLU A 83 -12.53 -8.31 4.15
CA GLU A 83 -12.36 -7.22 5.11
C GLU A 83 -12.71 -5.86 4.51
N ILE A 84 -13.58 -5.14 5.20
CA ILE A 84 -14.07 -3.83 4.81
C ILE A 84 -13.79 -2.80 5.90
N SER A 85 -13.45 -1.58 5.49
CA SER A 85 -13.45 -0.41 6.39
C SER A 85 -14.69 0.43 6.13
N MET A 86 -15.33 0.88 7.21
CA MET A 86 -16.54 1.71 7.15
C MET A 86 -16.27 3.06 7.80
N ASP A 87 -16.80 4.14 7.22
CA ASP A 87 -16.73 5.49 7.78
C ASP A 87 -17.94 6.34 7.37
N PHE A 88 -18.17 7.46 8.06
CA PHE A 88 -19.28 8.39 7.79
C PHE A 88 -18.78 9.81 7.56
N VAL A 89 -19.12 10.38 6.40
CA VAL A 89 -18.98 11.81 6.15
C VAL A 89 -20.29 12.48 6.54
N THR A 90 -20.27 13.30 7.59
CA THR A 90 -21.46 13.98 8.13
C THR A 90 -21.33 15.51 8.04
N GLY A 91 -22.40 16.24 8.35
CA GLY A 91 -22.39 17.71 8.31
C GLY A 91 -22.58 18.28 6.90
N LEU A 92 -23.08 17.48 5.97
CA LEU A 92 -23.34 17.91 4.60
C LEU A 92 -24.65 18.70 4.51
N PRO A 93 -24.79 19.63 3.55
CA PRO A 93 -26.07 20.22 3.24
C PRO A 93 -27.10 19.15 2.89
N GLN A 94 -28.32 19.33 3.39
CA GLN A 94 -29.38 18.37 3.16
C GLN A 94 -29.82 18.36 1.68
N THR A 95 -29.88 17.17 1.08
CA THR A 95 -30.40 16.97 -0.28
C THR A 95 -31.93 17.08 -0.33
N GLN A 96 -32.51 17.18 -1.53
CA GLN A 96 -33.98 17.14 -1.71
C GLN A 96 -34.62 15.85 -1.14
N ARG A 97 -33.88 14.74 -1.15
CA ARG A 97 -34.29 13.45 -0.57
C ARG A 97 -33.98 13.33 0.92
N ARG A 98 -33.61 14.43 1.57
CA ARG A 98 -33.34 14.55 3.01
C ARG A 98 -32.07 13.84 3.53
N HIS A 99 -31.20 13.32 2.66
CA HIS A 99 -29.88 12.82 3.06
C HIS A 99 -28.94 13.98 3.43
N ASP A 100 -28.20 13.83 4.53
CA ASP A 100 -27.27 14.82 5.09
C ASP A 100 -25.91 14.21 5.50
N ALA A 101 -25.69 12.94 5.14
CA ALA A 101 -24.46 12.21 5.37
C ALA A 101 -24.19 11.19 4.25
N ILE A 102 -22.94 10.74 4.13
CA ILE A 102 -22.50 9.68 3.22
C ILE A 102 -21.88 8.58 4.06
N TRP A 103 -22.35 7.35 3.89
CA TRP A 103 -21.71 6.15 4.44
C TRP A 103 -20.74 5.61 3.40
N VAL A 104 -19.47 5.52 3.78
CA VAL A 104 -18.38 5.03 2.95
C VAL A 104 -18.06 3.60 3.37
N VAL A 105 -18.15 2.66 2.44
CA VAL A 105 -17.69 1.28 2.63
C VAL A 105 -16.58 1.00 1.65
N VAL A 106 -15.40 0.65 2.16
CA VAL A 106 -14.22 0.39 1.33
C VAL A 106 -13.77 -1.05 1.49
N ASP A 107 -13.65 -1.75 0.36
CA ASP A 107 -13.02 -3.07 0.32
C ASP A 107 -11.50 -2.91 0.46
N ARG A 108 -10.91 -3.51 1.50
CA ARG A 108 -9.49 -3.29 1.82
C ARG A 108 -8.54 -3.89 0.78
N LEU A 109 -8.96 -4.95 0.08
CA LEU A 109 -8.16 -5.66 -0.92
C LEU A 109 -8.10 -4.89 -2.24
N THR A 110 -9.25 -4.57 -2.83
CA THR A 110 -9.36 -3.91 -4.14
C THR A 110 -9.31 -2.39 -4.05
N LYS A 111 -9.41 -1.81 -2.85
CA LYS A 111 -9.53 -0.37 -2.59
C LYS A 111 -10.75 0.28 -3.24
N THR A 112 -11.76 -0.49 -3.66
CA THR A 112 -13.01 0.06 -4.18
C THR A 112 -13.86 0.60 -3.05
N ALA A 113 -14.37 1.82 -3.22
CA ALA A 113 -15.25 2.48 -2.26
C ALA A 113 -16.70 2.56 -2.80
N HIS A 114 -17.66 2.27 -1.93
CA HIS A 114 -19.08 2.46 -2.14
C HIS A 114 -19.56 3.62 -1.28
N PHE A 115 -20.23 4.59 -1.91
CA PHE A 115 -20.76 5.79 -1.26
C PHE A 115 -22.28 5.72 -1.23
N LEU A 116 -22.84 5.54 -0.03
CA LEU A 116 -24.26 5.39 0.18
C LEU A 116 -24.80 6.68 0.82
N PRO A 117 -25.74 7.40 0.18
CA PRO A 117 -26.37 8.55 0.81
C PRO A 117 -27.25 8.08 1.96
N ILE A 118 -27.02 8.63 3.15
CA ILE A 118 -27.77 8.29 4.36
C ILE A 118 -28.25 9.56 5.07
N ARG A 119 -29.06 9.38 6.12
CA ARG A 119 -29.32 10.43 7.09
C ARG A 119 -28.54 10.12 8.36
N LYS A 120 -27.95 11.13 8.99
CA LYS A 120 -27.22 10.96 10.27
C LYS A 120 -28.12 10.48 11.42
N ASP A 121 -29.44 10.64 11.28
CA ASP A 121 -30.44 10.23 12.26
C ASP A 121 -30.96 8.79 12.05
N TYR A 122 -30.44 8.06 11.07
CA TYR A 122 -30.82 6.67 10.86
C TYR A 122 -30.39 5.80 12.05
N PRO A 123 -31.30 5.00 12.63
CA PRO A 123 -30.91 4.01 13.61
C PRO A 123 -30.02 2.96 12.95
N VAL A 124 -29.18 2.30 13.76
CA VAL A 124 -28.28 1.23 13.28
C VAL A 124 -29.04 0.11 12.57
N SER A 125 -30.27 -0.21 13.02
CA SER A 125 -31.14 -1.18 12.34
C SER A 125 -31.44 -0.78 10.90
N ARG A 126 -31.64 0.51 10.63
CA ARG A 126 -31.87 1.01 9.28
C ARG A 126 -30.61 0.97 8.42
N LEU A 127 -29.44 1.17 9.02
CA LEU A 127 -28.16 1.02 8.31
C LEU A 127 -27.92 -0.45 7.92
N ALA A 128 -28.24 -1.39 8.81
CA ALA A 128 -28.13 -2.83 8.52
C ALA A 128 -29.06 -3.31 7.40
N GLU A 129 -30.18 -2.62 7.13
CA GLU A 129 -31.06 -2.91 5.99
C GLU A 129 -30.53 -2.34 4.66
N ILE A 130 -29.63 -1.36 4.71
CA ILE A 130 -29.05 -0.71 3.51
C ILE A 130 -27.83 -1.52 3.00
N PHE A 131 -27.11 -2.16 3.91
CA PHE A 131 -25.93 -2.98 3.63
C PHE A 131 -26.31 -4.41 3.27
#